data_AF-A0A7Z9M6S9-F1
#
_entry.id   AF-A0A7Z9M6S9-F1
#
_cell.length_a   1.000
_cell.length_b   1.000
_cell.length_c   1.000
_cell.angle_alpha   90.00
_cell.angle_beta   90.00
_cell.angle_gamma   90.00
#
_symmetry.space_group_name_H-M   'P 1'
#
loop_
_entity.id
_entity.type
_entity.pdbx_description
1 polymer ?
#
loop_
_entity_poly.entity_id
_entity_poly.type
_entity_poly.pdbx_seq_one_letter_code
_entity_poly.pdbx_strand_id
1 'polypeptide(L)'
;MVTFQAVRNHEYSDPLEAPGLTDLTAHVDFEAIKQVAEKKGVRVSGPVTQGAFLRRIGIEKRAEKLMNVATPRQKRDIETSVKRLIDDNEMGRLFKVMALSYPETFQLEGFCNAECD
;
A
#
# COMPACT_ATOMS: atom_id res chain seq x y z
N MET A 1 2.14 13.80 14.34
CA MET A 1 2.10 12.33 14.31
C MET A 1 3.53 11.85 14.40
N VAL A 2 3.90 11.07 15.41
CA VAL A 2 5.27 10.57 15.56
C VAL A 2 5.46 9.46 14.54
N THR A 3 6.43 9.62 13.62
CA THR A 3 6.66 8.66 12.53
C THR A 3 7.48 7.46 12.98
N PHE A 4 8.31 7.59 14.02
CA PHE A 4 9.10 6.51 14.59
C PHE A 4 8.23 5.57 15.42
N GLN A 5 8.14 4.33 14.98
CA GLN A 5 7.25 3.32 15.54
C GLN A 5 7.99 1.99 15.67
N ALA A 6 7.44 1.12 16.52
CA ALA A 6 7.96 -0.21 16.69
C ALA A 6 6.83 -1.21 16.55
N VAL A 7 7.06 -2.29 15.80
CA VAL A 7 6.06 -3.31 15.51
C VAL A 7 6.53 -4.64 16.06
N ARG A 8 5.70 -5.26 16.90
CA ARG A 8 5.94 -6.60 17.46
C ARG A 8 4.64 -7.38 17.40
N ASN A 9 4.68 -8.63 16.95
CA ASN A 9 3.50 -9.50 16.86
C ASN A 9 2.29 -8.90 16.12
N HIS A 10 2.53 -8.06 15.10
CA HIS A 10 1.50 -7.33 14.34
C HIS A 10 0.77 -6.22 15.12
N GLU A 11 1.34 -5.76 16.23
CA GLU A 11 0.83 -4.64 17.03
C GLU A 11 1.88 -3.55 17.19
N TYR A 12 1.42 -2.32 17.42
CA TYR A 12 2.29 -1.22 17.81
C TYR A 12 2.85 -1.46 19.21
N SER A 13 4.12 -1.17 19.39
CA SER A 13 4.85 -1.27 20.67
C SER A 13 5.69 -0.01 20.89
N ASP A 14 6.11 0.20 22.14
CA ASP A 14 7.02 1.30 22.45
C ASP A 14 8.41 1.00 21.85
N PRO A 15 8.97 1.90 21.02
CA PRO A 15 10.29 1.73 20.43
C PRO A 15 11.44 1.53 21.40
N LEU A 16 11.30 1.93 22.66
CA LEU A 16 12.34 1.87 23.67
C LEU A 16 12.22 0.67 24.61
N GLU A 17 11.13 -0.10 24.53
CA GLU A 17 10.80 -1.13 25.54
C GLU A 17 11.62 -2.43 25.37
N ALA A 18 11.91 -2.86 24.14
CA ALA A 18 12.62 -4.12 23.90
C ALA A 18 13.65 -4.03 22.74
N PRO A 19 14.77 -3.31 22.93
CA PRO A 19 15.78 -3.14 21.90
C PRO A 19 16.32 -4.48 21.39
N GLY A 20 16.35 -4.66 20.07
CA GLY A 20 16.82 -5.90 19.42
C GLY A 20 15.77 -7.02 19.33
N LEU A 21 14.59 -6.86 19.93
CA LEU A 21 13.48 -7.83 19.88
C LEU A 21 12.23 -7.30 19.16
N THR A 22 12.29 -6.06 18.70
CA THR A 22 11.19 -5.35 18.04
C THR A 22 11.69 -4.75 16.74
N ASP A 23 10.88 -4.81 15.69
CA ASP A 23 11.17 -4.16 14.42
C ASP A 23 10.86 -2.66 14.51
N LEU A 24 11.83 -1.82 14.15
CA LEU A 24 11.72 -0.37 14.20
C LEU A 24 11.42 0.16 12.80
N THR A 25 10.35 0.93 12.66
CA THR A 25 9.91 1.47 11.38
C THR A 25 9.64 2.96 11.48
N ALA A 26 9.67 3.62 10.33
CA ALA A 26 9.22 4.99 10.21
C ALA A 26 8.34 5.16 8.97
N HIS A 27 7.39 6.10 9.02
CA HIS A 27 6.65 6.48 7.83
C HIS A 27 7.62 6.92 6.72
N VAL A 28 7.41 6.38 5.52
CA VAL A 28 8.16 6.78 4.33
C VAL A 28 7.69 8.17 3.88
N ASP A 29 8.63 9.08 3.71
CA ASP A 29 8.38 10.39 3.11
C ASP A 29 8.37 10.26 1.58
N PHE A 30 7.19 10.00 1.02
CA PHE A 30 7.00 9.87 -0.43
C PHE A 30 7.26 11.18 -1.18
N GLU A 31 7.04 12.33 -0.55
CA GLU A 31 7.29 13.63 -1.19
C GLU A 31 8.80 13.85 -1.37
N ALA A 32 9.60 13.53 -0.35
CA ALA A 32 11.06 13.58 -0.46
C ALA A 32 11.58 12.63 -1.57
N ILE A 33 11.05 11.41 -1.67
CA ILE A 33 11.41 10.46 -2.73
C ILE A 33 11.06 11.02 -4.12
N LYS A 34 9.84 11.54 -4.28
CA LYS A 34 9.37 12.14 -5.54
C LYS A 34 10.30 13.27 -6.00
N GLN A 35 10.60 14.21 -5.11
CA GLN A 35 11.46 15.36 -5.42
C GLN A 35 12.86 14.94 -5.88
N VAL A 36 13.45 13.92 -5.25
CA VAL A 36 14.77 13.42 -5.64
C VAL A 36 14.71 12.72 -7.01
N ALA A 37 13.68 11.91 -7.25
CA ALA A 37 13.50 11.19 -8.50
C ALA A 37 13.29 12.14 -9.69
N GLU A 38 12.40 13.13 -9.54
CA GLU A 38 12.11 14.11 -10.60
C GLU A 38 13.35 14.96 -10.95
N LYS A 39 14.15 15.35 -9.95
CA LYS A 39 15.44 16.04 -10.18
C LYS A 39 16.45 15.22 -10.97
N LYS A 40 16.29 13.90 -11.04
CA LYS A 40 17.13 12.98 -11.81
C LYS A 40 16.51 12.62 -13.17
N GLY A 41 15.41 13.27 -13.56
CA GLY A 41 14.72 13.01 -14.82
C GLY A 41 13.91 11.71 -14.81
N VAL A 42 13.62 11.14 -13.62
CA VAL A 42 12.80 9.94 -13.48
C VAL A 42 11.33 10.34 -13.44
N ARG A 43 10.46 9.60 -14.15
CA ARG A 43 9.01 9.80 -14.06
C ARG A 43 8.49 9.13 -12.80
N VAL A 44 7.68 9.86 -12.03
CA VAL A 44 7.07 9.39 -10.79
C VAL A 44 5.56 9.24 -11.00
N SER A 45 5.00 8.10 -10.63
CA SER A 45 3.55 7.87 -10.56
C SER A 45 3.11 7.66 -9.12
N GLY A 46 2.07 8.38 -8.69
CA GLY A 46 1.63 8.42 -7.30
C GLY A 46 2.32 9.50 -6.46
N PRO A 47 2.34 9.37 -5.12
CA PRO A 47 1.82 8.23 -4.36
C PRO A 47 0.29 8.14 -4.40
N VAL A 48 -0.25 6.93 -4.27
CA VAL A 48 -1.68 6.66 -4.05
C VAL A 48 -1.87 5.73 -2.86
N THR A 49 -3.06 5.65 -2.28
CA THR A 49 -3.36 4.67 -1.23
C THR A 49 -3.35 3.25 -1.78
N GLN A 50 -2.95 2.27 -0.97
CA GLN A 50 -2.96 0.85 -1.34
C GLN A 50 -4.36 0.41 -1.77
N GLY A 51 -5.39 0.82 -1.04
CA GLY A 51 -6.78 0.49 -1.35
C GLY A 51 -7.20 1.03 -2.72
N ALA A 52 -6.87 2.28 -3.05
CA ALA A 52 -7.17 2.86 -4.36
C ALA A 52 -6.41 2.14 -5.49
N PHE A 53 -5.12 1.89 -5.29
CA PHE A 53 -4.28 1.18 -6.26
C PHE A 53 -4.83 -0.22 -6.57
N LEU A 54 -5.07 -1.03 -5.54
CA LEU A 54 -5.55 -2.41 -5.67
C LEU A 54 -6.93 -2.50 -6.33
N ARG A 55 -7.84 -1.57 -5.99
CA ARG A 55 -9.16 -1.48 -6.65
C ARG A 55 -9.02 -1.20 -8.14
N ARG A 56 -8.17 -0.24 -8.52
CA ARG A 56 -7.95 0.13 -9.93
C ARG A 56 -7.36 -1.01 -10.75
N ILE A 57 -6.44 -1.80 -10.19
CA ILE A 57 -5.89 -2.99 -10.87
C ILE A 57 -6.81 -4.23 -10.78
N GLY A 58 -8.00 -4.10 -10.18
CA GLY A 58 -9.07 -5.09 -10.28
C GLY A 58 -9.08 -6.17 -9.19
N ILE A 59 -8.63 -5.87 -7.98
CA ILE A 59 -8.64 -6.85 -6.86
C ILE A 59 -10.02 -7.43 -6.59
N GLU A 60 -11.09 -6.63 -6.66
CA GLU A 60 -12.46 -7.07 -6.40
C GLU A 60 -12.95 -8.06 -7.46
N LYS A 61 -12.71 -7.76 -8.74
CA LYS A 61 -13.01 -8.66 -9.86
C LYS A 61 -12.24 -9.98 -9.75
N ARG A 62 -10.98 -9.93 -9.28
CA ARG A 62 -10.19 -11.13 -9.03
C ARG A 62 -10.75 -11.94 -7.87
N ALA A 63 -11.14 -11.28 -6.78
CA ALA A 63 -11.73 -11.92 -5.62
C ALA A 63 -13.03 -12.65 -5.96
N GLU A 64 -13.92 -12.02 -6.72
CA GLU A 64 -15.15 -12.63 -7.21
C GLU A 64 -14.88 -13.93 -7.98
N LYS A 65 -13.95 -13.88 -8.95
CA LYS A 65 -13.56 -15.06 -9.74
C LYS A 65 -12.99 -16.19 -8.87
N LEU A 66 -12.19 -15.86 -7.86
CA LEU A 66 -11.64 -16.85 -6.94
C LEU A 66 -12.74 -17.48 -6.08
N MET A 67 -13.67 -16.67 -5.58
CA MET A 67 -14.77 -17.15 -4.75
C MET A 67 -15.70 -18.09 -5.51
N ASN A 68 -15.90 -17.91 -6.82
CA ASN A 68 -16.80 -18.77 -7.61
C ASN A 68 -16.44 -20.26 -7.59
N VAL A 69 -15.14 -20.59 -7.43
CA VAL A 69 -14.65 -21.98 -7.39
C VAL A 69 -14.14 -22.40 -6.01
N ALA A 70 -14.29 -21.54 -5.01
CA ALA A 70 -13.75 -21.73 -3.68
C ALA A 70 -14.71 -22.51 -2.76
N THR A 71 -14.13 -23.30 -1.85
CA THR A 71 -14.87 -23.87 -0.71
C THR A 71 -15.41 -22.77 0.21
N PRO A 72 -16.43 -23.03 1.05
CA PRO A 72 -16.95 -22.02 1.98
C PRO A 72 -15.90 -21.42 2.92
N ARG A 73 -14.88 -22.19 3.31
CA ARG A 73 -13.77 -21.70 4.12
C ARG A 73 -12.90 -20.72 3.32
N GLN A 74 -12.49 -21.10 2.13
CA GLN A 74 -11.67 -20.24 1.26
C GLN A 74 -12.39 -18.94 0.88
N LYS A 75 -13.71 -18.97 0.69
CA LYS A 75 -14.50 -17.74 0.46
C LYS A 75 -14.32 -16.75 1.60
N ARG A 76 -14.49 -17.19 2.85
CA ARG A 76 -14.30 -16.32 4.03
C ARG A 76 -12.86 -15.80 4.15
N ASP A 77 -11.88 -16.65 3.85
CA ASP A 77 -10.47 -16.26 3.87
C ASP A 77 -10.17 -15.19 2.81
N ILE A 78 -10.73 -15.33 1.59
CA ILE A 78 -10.63 -14.35 0.50
C ILE A 78 -11.29 -13.03 0.89
N GLU A 79 -12.54 -13.06 1.38
CA GLU A 79 -13.27 -11.87 1.81
C GLU A 79 -12.50 -11.09 2.89
N THR A 80 -12.03 -11.79 3.92
CA THR A 80 -11.27 -11.19 5.03
C THR A 80 -9.96 -10.57 4.53
N SER A 81 -9.25 -11.29 3.64
CA SER A 81 -7.98 -10.81 3.09
C SER A 81 -8.16 -9.57 2.21
N VAL A 82 -9.16 -9.59 1.33
CA VAL A 82 -9.46 -8.45 0.45
C VAL A 82 -9.85 -7.24 1.29
N LYS A 83 -10.75 -7.40 2.27
CA LYS A 83 -11.14 -6.32 3.18
C LYS A 83 -9.91 -5.70 3.85
N ARG A 84 -9.06 -6.51 4.48
CA ARG A 84 -7.84 -6.03 5.15
C ARG A 84 -6.92 -5.24 4.21
N LEU A 85 -6.83 -5.65 2.93
CA LEU A 85 -5.97 -5.01 1.94
C LEU A 85 -6.50 -3.66 1.43
N ILE A 86 -7.81 -3.45 1.37
CA ILE A 86 -8.41 -2.28 0.69
C ILE A 86 -9.27 -1.37 1.56
N ASP A 87 -9.67 -1.81 2.75
CA ASP A 87 -10.46 -1.01 3.69
C ASP A 87 -9.62 0.13 4.29
N ASP A 88 -10.21 1.32 4.37
CA ASP A 88 -9.52 2.53 4.85
C ASP A 88 -9.23 2.50 6.35
N ASN A 89 -9.95 1.66 7.12
CA ASN A 89 -9.70 1.43 8.54
C ASN A 89 -8.62 0.37 8.79
N GLU A 90 -8.14 -0.28 7.73
CA GLU A 90 -7.13 -1.33 7.76
C GLU A 90 -5.88 -0.87 6.98
N MET A 91 -5.35 -1.70 6.09
CA MET A 91 -4.15 -1.35 5.32
C MET A 91 -4.44 -0.41 4.14
N GLY A 92 -5.70 -0.29 3.72
CA GLY A 92 -6.10 0.40 2.50
C GLY A 92 -5.64 1.86 2.47
N ARG A 93 -5.87 2.60 3.57
CA ARG A 93 -5.42 3.98 3.72
C ARG A 93 -4.02 4.08 4.33
N LEU A 94 -3.61 3.15 5.19
CA LEU A 94 -2.32 3.20 5.88
C LEU A 94 -1.16 3.11 4.87
N PHE A 95 -1.20 2.12 3.97
CA PHE A 95 -0.16 1.87 2.98
C PHE A 95 -0.31 2.77 1.75
N LYS A 96 0.84 3.08 1.13
CA LYS A 96 0.93 3.90 -0.08
C LYS A 96 1.74 3.18 -1.14
N VAL A 97 1.45 3.47 -2.41
CA VAL A 97 2.13 2.91 -3.57
C VAL A 97 2.67 4.05 -4.43
N MET A 98 3.93 3.95 -4.83
CA MET A 98 4.60 4.85 -5.76
C MET A 98 5.38 4.00 -6.77
N ALA A 99 5.41 4.44 -8.03
CA ALA A 99 6.24 3.83 -9.06
C ALA A 99 7.21 4.86 -9.64
N LEU A 100 8.43 4.39 -9.93
CA LEU A 100 9.49 5.14 -10.59
C LEU A 100 9.77 4.48 -11.93
N SER A 101 9.74 5.24 -13.02
CA SER A 101 9.88 4.70 -14.38
C SER A 101 10.74 5.60 -15.28
N TYR A 102 11.14 5.06 -16.42
CA TYR A 102 11.79 5.85 -17.46
C TYR A 102 10.88 7.03 -17.89
N PRO A 103 11.43 8.24 -18.14
CA PRO A 103 10.64 9.45 -18.39
C PRO A 103 9.56 9.32 -19.48
N GLU A 104 9.83 8.55 -20.54
CA GLU A 104 8.90 8.36 -21.67
C GLU A 104 7.95 7.16 -21.49
N THR A 105 7.94 6.52 -20.32
CA THR A 105 7.00 5.43 -20.02
C THR A 105 5.57 5.95 -20.08
N PHE A 106 4.65 5.19 -20.70
CA PHE A 106 3.21 5.49 -20.68
C PHE A 106 2.61 5.44 -19.27
N GLN A 107 1.40 5.96 -19.11
CA GLN A 107 0.69 5.93 -17.83
C GLN A 107 0.60 4.49 -17.29
N LEU A 108 1.02 4.31 -16.04
CA LEU A 108 0.95 3.01 -15.37
C LEU A 108 -0.47 2.79 -14.84
N GLU A 109 -1.01 1.60 -15.09
CA GLU A 109 -2.28 1.17 -14.52
C GLU A 109 -2.24 1.16 -13.00
N GLY A 110 -3.40 1.41 -12.38
CA GLY A 110 -3.49 1.54 -10.92
C GLY A 110 -3.13 2.94 -10.39
N PHE A 111 -2.42 3.75 -11.18
CA PHE A 111 -2.11 5.15 -10.85
C PHE A 111 -2.98 6.09 -11.67
N CYS A 112 -3.36 7.22 -11.07
CA CYS A 112 -4.06 8.27 -11.79
C CYS A 112 -3.17 9.48 -12.05
N ASN A 113 -3.60 10.33 -12.97
CA ASN A 113 -2.93 11.60 -13.25
C ASN A 113 -3.29 12.61 -12.17
N ALA A 114 -2.26 13.25 -11.60
CA ALA A 114 -2.19 14.44 -10.74
C ALA A 114 -3.20 14.66 -9.59
N GLU A 115 -4.45 14.25 -9.67
CA GLU A 115 -5.49 14.51 -8.66
C GLU A 115 -6.44 13.31 -8.60
N CYS A 116 -6.24 12.46 -7.61
CA CYS A 116 -7.32 11.59 -7.13
C CYS A 116 -7.44 11.81 -5.65
N ASP A 117 -8.31 12.77 -5.31
CA ASP A 117 -8.93 12.83 -4.01
C ASP A 117 -9.87 11.62 -3.81
#